data_AF-A0A7X6JCQ2-F1
#
_entry.id   AF-A0A7X6JCQ2-F1
#
_cell.length_a   1.000
_cell.length_b   1.000
_cell.length_c   1.000
_cell.angle_alpha   90.00
_cell.angle_beta   90.00
_cell.angle_gamma   90.00
#
_symmetry.space_group_name_H-M   'P 1'
#
loop_
_entity.id
_entity.type
_entity.pdbx_description
1 polymer ?
#
loop_
_entity_poly.entity_id
_entity_poly.type
_entity_poly.pdbx_seq_one_letter_code
_entity_poly.pdbx_strand_id
1 'polypeptide(L)'
;MKQGSGMLVFNGNGASFTGTTIVENGMLEVGDADSSVAVLGGDVAIGTDGTLRGHGVIIGSVTNQGILRPGGSVGTLTIDGNLVQTANSVLQIDTTPAGRPASS
;
A
#
# COMPACT_ATOMS: atom_id res chain seq x y z
N MET A 1 -4.03 -8.39 11.38
CA MET A 1 -4.39 -9.12 10.15
C MET A 1 -5.57 -8.43 9.49
N LYS A 2 -5.64 -8.42 8.16
CA LYS A 2 -6.77 -7.92 7.38
C LYS A 2 -7.42 -9.08 6.62
N GLN A 3 -8.70 -9.29 6.89
CA GLN A 3 -9.55 -10.34 6.31
C GLN A 3 -10.85 -9.77 5.74
N GLY A 4 -11.60 -10.60 5.02
CA GLY A 4 -12.85 -10.22 4.35
C GLY A 4 -12.64 -9.34 3.11
N SER A 5 -13.63 -9.28 2.23
CA SER A 5 -13.53 -8.60 0.92
C SER A 5 -13.49 -7.07 0.98
N GLY A 6 -13.81 -6.47 2.14
CA GLY A 6 -13.85 -5.03 2.31
C GLY A 6 -12.48 -4.36 2.35
N MET A 7 -12.50 -3.03 2.38
CA MET A 7 -11.32 -2.18 2.58
C MET A 7 -11.20 -1.78 4.06
N LEU A 8 -9.97 -1.83 4.57
CA LEU A 8 -9.58 -1.23 5.84
C LEU A 8 -8.64 -0.06 5.56
N VAL A 9 -8.95 1.11 6.10
CA VAL A 9 -8.10 2.30 6.03
C VAL A 9 -7.38 2.48 7.36
N PHE A 10 -6.06 2.62 7.30
CA PHE A 10 -5.19 2.88 8.45
C PHE A 10 -4.51 4.24 8.28
N ASN A 11 -5.01 5.25 9.01
CA ASN A 11 -4.49 6.62 9.01
C ASN A 11 -3.66 6.95 10.27
N GLY A 12 -3.36 5.95 11.09
CA GLY A 12 -2.70 6.13 12.38
C GLY A 12 -1.17 6.17 12.30
N ASN A 13 -0.55 6.39 13.47
CA ASN A 13 0.87 6.16 13.68
C ASN A 13 1.06 4.90 14.53
N GLY A 14 1.47 3.83 13.87
CA GLY A 14 1.81 2.53 14.46
C GLY A 14 3.32 2.27 14.44
N ALA A 15 4.18 3.29 14.51
CA ALA A 15 5.63 3.12 14.40
C ALA A 15 6.24 2.16 15.45
N SER A 16 5.59 2.00 16.61
CA SER A 16 6.01 1.05 17.66
C SER A 16 5.55 -0.39 17.41
N PHE A 17 4.70 -0.63 16.42
CA PHE A 17 4.30 -1.98 16.04
C PHE A 17 5.47 -2.68 15.35
N THR A 18 5.87 -3.83 15.89
CA THR A 18 7.00 -4.63 15.37
C THR A 18 6.56 -5.97 14.80
N GLY A 19 5.26 -6.28 14.87
CA GLY A 19 4.70 -7.51 14.32
C GLY A 19 4.51 -7.44 12.81
N THR A 20 4.03 -8.53 12.22
CA THR A 20 3.70 -8.58 10.79
C THR A 20 2.22 -8.30 10.56
N THR A 21 1.93 -7.33 9.68
CA THR A 21 0.59 -7.13 9.14
C THR A 21 0.36 -8.07 7.96
N ILE A 22 -0.57 -9.01 8.10
CA ILE A 22 -0.96 -9.91 7.02
C ILE A 22 -2.23 -9.37 6.36
N VAL A 23 -2.20 -9.11 5.05
CA VAL A 23 -3.36 -8.78 4.21
C VAL A 23 -3.80 -10.05 3.49
N GLU A 24 -4.64 -10.83 4.14
CA GLU A 24 -5.07 -12.14 3.66
C GLU A 24 -6.12 -12.03 2.55
N ASN A 25 -7.05 -11.10 2.69
CA ASN A 25 -8.11 -10.85 1.72
C ASN A 25 -8.57 -9.39 1.73
N GLY A 26 -9.08 -8.92 0.59
CA GLY A 26 -9.60 -7.56 0.42
C GLY A 26 -8.47 -6.55 0.39
N MET A 27 -8.69 -5.36 0.96
CA MET A 27 -7.76 -4.23 0.78
C MET A 27 -7.34 -3.59 2.10
N LEU A 28 -6.05 -3.31 2.24
CA LEU A 28 -5.49 -2.44 3.26
C LEU A 28 -4.97 -1.16 2.58
N GLU A 29 -5.45 -0.01 3.02
CA GLU A 29 -4.94 1.30 2.65
C GLU A 29 -4.17 1.91 3.82
N VAL A 30 -2.86 2.15 3.63
CA VAL A 30 -2.00 2.81 4.62
C VAL A 30 -1.86 4.28 4.24
N GLY A 31 -2.54 5.14 4.98
CA GLY A 31 -2.70 6.56 4.65
C GLY A 31 -3.59 6.76 3.43
N ASP A 32 -4.73 7.42 3.62
CA ASP A 32 -5.55 7.94 2.53
C ASP A 32 -5.02 9.29 2.01
N ALA A 33 -5.72 9.87 1.03
CA ALA A 33 -5.32 11.11 0.37
C ALA A 33 -5.19 12.30 1.34
N ASP A 34 -5.95 12.30 2.43
CA ASP A 34 -5.95 13.36 3.45
C ASP A 34 -4.95 13.05 4.59
N SER A 35 -4.52 11.79 4.72
CA SER A 35 -3.67 11.27 5.79
C SER A 35 -2.41 10.58 5.27
N SER A 36 -1.72 11.22 4.32
CA SER A 36 -0.47 10.69 3.72
C SER A 36 0.71 10.54 4.70
N VAL A 37 0.57 11.03 5.94
CA VAL A 37 1.57 10.88 7.01
C VAL A 37 1.36 9.64 7.87
N ALA A 38 0.42 8.76 7.53
CA ALA A 38 0.21 7.51 8.26
C ALA A 38 1.48 6.65 8.26
N VAL A 39 1.77 6.02 9.40
CA VAL A 39 2.98 5.19 9.57
C VAL A 39 2.57 3.83 10.09
N LEU A 40 2.81 2.78 9.29
CA LEU A 40 2.66 1.39 9.71
C LEU A 40 4.04 0.82 10.07
N GLY A 41 4.23 0.46 11.34
CA GLY A 41 5.42 -0.27 11.77
C GLY A 41 5.41 -1.73 11.32
N GLY A 42 6.56 -2.40 11.47
CA GLY A 42 6.70 -3.83 11.20
C GLY A 42 6.56 -4.20 9.72
N ASP A 43 6.64 -5.50 9.44
CA ASP A 43 6.57 -6.02 8.08
C ASP A 43 5.12 -6.15 7.58
N VAL A 44 4.95 -6.18 6.26
CA VAL A 44 3.67 -6.47 5.61
C VAL A 44 3.79 -7.69 4.71
N ALA A 45 2.88 -8.64 4.86
CA ALA A 45 2.73 -9.77 3.95
C ALA A 45 1.38 -9.66 3.23
N ILE A 46 1.41 -9.52 1.91
CA ILE A 46 0.21 -9.48 1.06
C ILE A 46 -0.04 -10.90 0.57
N GLY A 47 -1.17 -11.49 0.98
CA GLY A 47 -1.63 -12.78 0.47
C GLY A 47 -2.15 -12.69 -0.96
N THR A 48 -2.38 -13.83 -1.61
CA THR A 48 -2.80 -13.89 -3.03
C THR A 48 -4.10 -13.15 -3.32
N ASP A 49 -5.03 -13.12 -2.37
CA ASP A 49 -6.32 -12.42 -2.48
C ASP A 49 -6.31 -11.04 -1.81
N GLY A 50 -5.13 -10.59 -1.36
CA GLY A 50 -4.91 -9.34 -0.66
C GLY A 50 -4.46 -8.22 -1.59
N THR A 51 -4.82 -6.99 -1.24
CA THR A 51 -4.32 -5.77 -1.87
C THR A 51 -3.79 -4.80 -0.81
N LEU A 52 -2.57 -4.30 -1.02
CA LEU A 52 -2.01 -3.18 -0.27
C LEU A 52 -1.97 -1.92 -1.15
N ARG A 53 -2.40 -0.79 -0.58
CA ARG A 53 -2.37 0.53 -1.23
C ARG A 53 -2.09 1.66 -0.24
N GLY A 54 -2.05 2.88 -0.74
CA GLY A 54 -2.13 4.10 0.07
C GLY A 54 -1.02 5.10 -0.24
N HIS A 55 -0.82 6.02 0.69
CA HIS A 55 0.06 7.19 0.57
C HIS A 55 1.01 7.37 1.76
N GLY A 56 0.95 6.46 2.74
CA GLY A 56 1.75 6.53 3.97
C GLY A 56 3.12 5.86 3.88
N VAL A 57 3.68 5.57 5.05
CA VAL A 57 4.98 4.90 5.21
C VAL A 57 4.78 3.53 5.86
N ILE A 58 5.45 2.52 5.32
CA ILE A 58 5.65 1.22 5.95
C ILE A 58 7.11 1.14 6.36
N ILE A 59 7.37 0.99 7.66
CA ILE A 59 8.75 0.96 8.20
C ILE A 59 9.45 -0.35 7.84
N GLY A 60 8.74 -1.48 7.91
CA GLY A 60 9.32 -2.78 7.64
C GLY A 60 9.35 -3.15 6.15
N SER A 61 9.67 -4.41 5.90
CA SER A 61 9.70 -4.97 4.55
C SER A 61 8.29 -5.38 4.10
N VAL A 62 8.07 -5.38 2.79
CA VAL A 62 6.83 -5.84 2.16
C VAL A 62 7.11 -7.08 1.34
N THR A 63 6.41 -8.18 1.62
CA THR A 63 6.37 -9.37 0.76
C THR A 63 5.04 -9.41 0.02
N ASN A 64 5.09 -9.32 -1.31
CA ASN A 64 3.89 -9.26 -2.15
C ASN A 64 3.63 -10.60 -2.88
N GLN A 65 2.55 -11.29 -2.50
CA GLN A 65 1.98 -12.44 -3.22
C GLN A 65 0.64 -12.12 -3.90
N GLY A 66 0.07 -10.93 -3.66
CA GLY A 66 -1.19 -10.46 -4.23
C GLY A 66 -0.99 -9.22 -5.07
N ILE A 67 -1.67 -8.12 -4.71
CA ILE A 67 -1.58 -6.85 -5.44
C ILE A 67 -0.98 -5.76 -4.55
N LEU A 68 0.07 -5.11 -5.04
CA LEU A 68 0.62 -3.87 -4.49
C LEU A 68 0.23 -2.71 -5.41
N ARG A 69 -0.49 -1.73 -4.87
CA ARG A 69 -0.99 -0.53 -5.56
C ARG A 69 -0.49 0.74 -4.87
N PRO A 70 0.79 1.10 -5.03
CA PRO A 70 1.36 2.23 -4.32
C PRO A 70 0.86 3.54 -4.95
N GLY A 71 0.38 4.47 -4.10
CA GLY A 71 -0.01 5.81 -4.53
C GLY A 71 -1.20 5.86 -5.51
N GLY A 72 -1.16 6.87 -6.37
CA GLY A 72 -2.17 7.22 -7.39
C GLY A 72 -1.89 8.62 -7.95
N SER A 73 -2.94 9.38 -8.30
CA SER A 73 -2.80 10.80 -8.68
C SER A 73 -2.33 11.70 -7.54
N VAL A 74 -2.43 11.22 -6.30
CA VAL A 74 -2.02 11.89 -5.06
C VAL A 74 -1.01 11.00 -4.36
N GLY A 75 0.08 11.56 -3.84
CA GLY A 75 0.99 10.91 -2.88
C GLY A 75 1.71 9.63 -3.32
N THR A 76 2.50 9.07 -2.40
CA THR A 76 3.33 7.88 -2.61
C THR A 76 3.22 6.96 -1.41
N LEU A 77 3.01 5.66 -1.62
CA LEU A 77 3.27 4.68 -0.56
C LEU A 77 4.80 4.46 -0.48
N THR A 78 5.39 4.76 0.68
CA THR A 78 6.82 4.53 0.93
C THR A 78 7.03 3.24 1.70
N ILE A 79 7.99 2.43 1.25
CA ILE A 79 8.46 1.24 1.96
C ILE A 79 9.91 1.53 2.38
N ASP A 80 10.17 1.62 3.69
CA ASP A 80 11.50 1.92 4.26
C ASP A 80 12.33 0.63 4.48
N GLY A 81 11.72 -0.53 4.27
CA GLY A 81 12.39 -1.83 4.17
C GLY A 81 12.57 -2.34 2.74
N ASN A 82 12.71 -3.65 2.60
CA ASN A 82 12.82 -4.29 1.30
C ASN A 82 11.42 -4.59 0.71
N LEU A 83 11.28 -4.48 -0.61
CA LEU A 83 10.15 -5.04 -1.34
C LEU A 83 10.53 -6.38 -1.98
N VAL A 84 9.86 -7.46 -1.58
CA VAL A 84 9.95 -8.78 -2.23
C VAL A 84 8.70 -8.97 -3.09
N GLN A 85 8.85 -8.84 -4.41
CA GLN A 85 7.80 -9.12 -5.39
C GLN A 85 7.92 -10.58 -5.85
N THR A 86 6.93 -11.41 -5.55
CA THR A 86 6.90 -12.81 -6.02
C THR A 86 6.48 -12.93 -7.48
N ALA A 87 6.74 -14.08 -8.11
CA ALA A 87 6.55 -14.27 -9.56
C ALA A 87 5.11 -14.08 -10.05
N ASN A 88 4.11 -14.32 -9.20
CA ASN A 88 2.69 -14.26 -9.56
C ASN A 88 1.98 -13.02 -9.00
N SER A 89 2.70 -12.13 -8.28
CA SER A 89 2.09 -10.94 -7.72
C SER A 89 2.11 -9.77 -8.69
N VAL A 90 1.19 -8.84 -8.48
CA VAL A 90 1.00 -7.67 -9.33
C VAL A 90 1.51 -6.42 -8.63
N LEU A 91 2.28 -5.62 -9.34
CA LEU A 91 2.49 -4.20 -9.04
C LEU A 91 1.61 -3.41 -10.00
N GLN A 92 0.57 -2.77 -9.49
CA GLN A 92 -0.34 -1.97 -10.29
C GLN A 92 -0.12 -0.49 -10.00
N ILE A 93 0.22 0.25 -11.06
CA ILE A 93 0.49 1.69 -11.02
C ILE A 93 -0.67 2.42 -11.71
N ASP A 94 -1.40 3.22 -10.95
CA ASP A 94 -2.47 4.05 -11.47
C ASP A 94 -1.90 5.43 -11.84
N THR A 95 -2.01 5.83 -13.11
CA THR A 95 -1.55 7.15 -13.58
C THR A 95 -2.74 7.96 -14.10
N THR A 96 -2.84 9.23 -13.69
CA THR A 96 -3.68 10.22 -14.38
C THR A 96 -2.84 10.93 -15.42
N PRO A 97 -3.20 10.88 -16.72
CA PRO A 97 -2.53 11.69 -17.73
C PRO A 97 -2.74 13.17 -17.41
N ALA A 98 -1.66 13.91 -17.17
CA ALA A 98 -1.69 15.36 -17.29
C ALA A 98 -1.77 15.67 -18.80
N GLY A 99 -2.98 15.70 -19.35
CA GLY A 99 -3.19 16.07 -20.75
C GLY A 99 -2.52 17.41 -21.03
N ARG A 100 -1.54 17.45 -21.93
CA ARG A 100 -0.98 18.73 -22.42
C ARG A 100 -2.13 19.51 -23.05
N PRO A 101 -2.36 20.79 -22.71
CA PRO A 101 -3.26 21.60 -23.51
C PRO A 101 -2.70 21.64 -24.94
N ALA A 102 -3.57 21.38 -25.92
CA ALA A 102 -3.24 21.60 -27.32
C ALA A 102 -2.75 23.04 -27.46
N SER A 103 -1.57 23.24 -28.04
CA SER A 103 -1.12 24.57 -28.41
C SER A 103 -2.13 25.17 -29.40
N SER A 104 -2.78 26.25 -29.00
CA SER A 104 -3.60 27.10 -29.86
C SER A 104 -2.75 27.83 -30.89
#